data_AF-A0A2V7DR45-F1
#
_entry.id   AF-A0A2V7DR45-F1
#
_cell.length_a   1.000
_cell.length_b   1.000
_cell.length_c   1.000
_cell.angle_alpha   90.00
_cell.angle_beta   90.00
_cell.angle_gamma   90.00
#
_symmetry.space_group_name_H-M   'P 1'
#
loop_
_entity.id
_entity.type
_entity.pdbx_description
1 polymer ?
#
loop_
_entity_poly.entity_id
_entity_poly.type
_entity_poly.pdbx_seq_one_letter_code
_entity_poly.pdbx_strand_id
1 'polypeptide(L)'
;MALEIQLPTPIEMSQTFGDLEYERAPFLGLLVDLNGDGVPEYLVRAAPARCSERGCPYAIFDGASFHSLGTIFGSVIYVRAARSETFAIINTFSPNGGDSATYTTYAYNHTRYVARESVQLSGDALRRLRDELAGAQSGR
;
A
#
# COMPACT_ATOMS: atom_id res chain seq x y z
N MET A 1 -2.40 0.37 -16.35
CA MET A 1 -1.31 -0.60 -16.12
C MET A 1 -1.11 -0.74 -14.62
N ALA A 2 -0.72 -1.91 -14.10
CA ALA A 2 -0.47 -2.12 -12.67
C ALA A 2 1.05 -2.21 -12.46
N LEU A 3 1.60 -1.42 -11.55
CA LEU A 3 3.01 -1.46 -11.18
C LEU A 3 3.11 -2.23 -9.86
N GLU A 4 3.80 -3.37 -9.85
CA GLU A 4 4.29 -3.89 -8.57
C GLU A 4 5.43 -2.99 -8.12
N ILE A 5 5.22 -2.36 -6.97
CA ILE A 5 6.22 -1.47 -6.41
C ILE A 5 6.98 -2.29 -5.38
N GLN A 6 8.30 -2.39 -5.58
CA GLN A 6 9.17 -3.02 -4.60
C GLN A 6 9.19 -2.16 -3.34
N LEU A 7 8.42 -2.59 -2.34
CA LEU A 7 8.56 -2.13 -0.97
C LEU A 7 9.61 -2.98 -0.26
N PRO A 8 10.39 -2.42 0.67
CA PRO A 8 10.50 -0.99 1.01
C PRO A 8 11.68 -0.28 0.32
N THR A 9 11.48 0.96 -0.11
CA THR A 9 12.56 1.90 -0.49
C THR A 9 12.88 2.81 0.71
N PRO A 10 14.15 3.17 0.97
CA PRO A 10 14.49 4.16 1.98
C PRO A 10 13.89 5.53 1.63
N ILE A 11 13.18 6.14 2.58
CA ILE A 11 12.69 7.51 2.54
C ILE A 11 13.52 8.33 3.52
N GLU A 12 14.29 9.28 2.99
CA GLU A 12 14.99 10.27 3.80
C GLU A 12 14.05 11.43 4.11
N MET A 13 13.93 11.78 5.39
CA MET A 13 13.14 12.93 5.82
C MET A 13 13.78 13.65 7.00
N SER A 14 13.59 14.96 7.04
CA SER A 14 14.03 15.85 8.13
C SER A 14 12.98 16.02 9.25
N GLN A 15 11.76 15.52 9.05
CA GLN A 15 10.65 15.61 10.01
C GLN A 15 10.13 14.22 10.41
N THR A 16 9.43 14.15 11.53
CA THR A 16 8.88 12.92 12.11
C THR A 16 7.46 12.68 11.58
N PHE A 17 7.17 11.47 11.08
CA PHE A 17 5.81 11.07 10.72
C PHE A 17 4.94 10.86 11.97
N GLY A 18 3.61 11.02 11.85
CA GLY A 18 2.62 11.06 12.95
C GLY A 18 2.47 9.81 13.83
N ASP A 19 1.24 9.33 14.07
CA ASP A 19 0.89 8.46 15.23
C ASP A 19 1.36 6.99 15.18
N LEU A 20 2.10 6.54 14.17
CA LEU A 20 2.70 5.20 14.21
C LEU A 20 4.09 5.26 14.85
N GLU A 21 4.50 4.17 15.47
CA GLU A 21 5.91 4.00 15.86
C GLU A 21 6.72 3.71 14.60
N TYR A 22 7.82 4.43 14.40
CA TYR A 22 8.71 4.28 13.25
C TYR A 22 10.15 4.03 13.73
N GLU A 23 10.94 3.35 12.90
CA GLU A 23 12.39 3.35 13.11
C GLU A 23 12.98 4.73 12.79
N ARG A 24 14.16 5.03 13.32
CA ARG A 24 14.89 6.26 12.96
C ARG A 24 15.14 6.32 11.45
N ALA A 25 15.19 7.54 10.91
CA ALA A 25 15.47 7.75 9.50
C ALA A 25 16.76 7.03 9.04
N PRO A 26 16.81 6.51 7.80
CA PRO A 26 15.76 6.58 6.79
C PRO A 26 14.59 5.65 7.08
N PHE A 27 13.37 6.15 6.86
CA PHE A 27 12.15 5.36 7.03
C PHE A 27 11.97 4.40 5.86
N LEU A 28 11.25 3.30 6.06
CA LEU A 28 11.01 2.31 5.01
C LEU A 28 9.63 2.55 4.39
N GLY A 29 9.57 2.72 3.08
CA GLY A 29 8.30 3.06 2.42
C GLY A 29 8.39 3.23 0.91
N LEU A 30 7.53 4.09 0.39
CA LEU A 30 7.45 4.51 -1.00
C LEU A 30 7.01 5.97 -1.12
N LEU A 31 7.52 6.65 -2.14
CA LEU A 31 7.00 7.91 -2.65
C LEU A 31 6.27 7.67 -3.97
N VAL A 32 4.99 8.03 -4.04
CA VAL A 32 4.18 7.89 -5.25
C VAL A 32 3.01 8.86 -5.21
N ASP A 33 2.68 9.49 -6.33
CA ASP A 33 1.47 10.31 -6.45
C ASP A 33 0.24 9.39 -6.45
N LEU A 34 -0.52 9.44 -5.36
CA LEU A 34 -1.69 8.64 -5.06
C LEU A 34 -2.97 9.46 -5.28
N ASN A 35 -2.93 10.75 -4.91
CA ASN A 35 -4.08 11.65 -4.93
C ASN A 35 -4.25 12.42 -6.26
N GLY A 36 -3.30 12.31 -7.19
CA GLY A 36 -3.34 12.90 -8.52
C GLY A 36 -3.04 14.40 -8.58
N ASP A 37 -2.48 15.01 -7.54
CA ASP A 37 -2.15 16.44 -7.51
C ASP A 37 -0.75 16.78 -8.06
N GLY A 38 0.01 15.76 -8.46
CA GLY A 38 1.37 15.89 -9.00
C GLY A 38 2.47 15.93 -7.94
N VAL A 39 2.13 15.89 -6.64
CA VAL A 39 3.06 15.78 -5.52
C VAL A 39 3.02 14.35 -4.97
N PRO A 40 4.16 13.63 -4.90
CA PRO A 40 4.16 12.27 -4.36
C PRO A 40 3.78 12.20 -2.87
N GLU A 41 2.83 11.33 -2.55
CA GLU A 41 2.52 10.94 -1.18
C GLU A 41 3.60 10.04 -0.58
N TYR A 42 3.74 10.11 0.75
CA TYR A 42 4.54 9.20 1.54
C TYR A 42 3.70 8.01 1.99
N LEU A 43 4.06 6.80 1.56
CA LEU A 43 3.56 5.55 2.12
C LEU A 43 4.65 4.95 3.02
N VAL A 44 4.49 5.07 4.34
CA VAL A 44 5.54 4.79 5.32
C VAL A 44 5.17 3.58 6.16
N ARG A 45 6.07 2.59 6.19
CA ARG A 45 5.91 1.39 7.02
C ARG A 45 6.16 1.71 8.49
N ALA A 46 5.32 1.18 9.36
CA ALA A 46 5.57 1.19 10.79
C ALA A 46 6.87 0.44 11.17
N ALA A 47 7.35 0.68 12.39
CA ALA A 47 8.46 -0.06 12.98
C ALA A 47 8.18 -1.58 12.98
N PRO A 48 9.21 -2.44 12.80
CA PRO A 48 9.03 -3.89 12.77
C PRO A 48 8.26 -4.48 13.96
N ALA A 49 8.37 -3.87 15.14
CA ALA A 49 7.64 -4.28 16.34
C ALA A 49 6.10 -4.15 16.21
N ARG A 50 5.60 -3.38 15.23
CA ARG A 50 4.17 -3.24 14.91
C ARG A 50 3.71 -4.17 13.78
N CYS A 51 4.65 -4.88 13.14
CA CYS A 51 4.33 -5.86 12.13
C CYS A 51 3.90 -7.20 12.77
N SER A 52 3.17 -7.99 12.00
CA SER A 52 2.81 -9.36 12.32
C SER A 52 3.16 -10.27 11.15
N GLU A 53 3.00 -11.59 11.33
CA GLU A 53 3.14 -12.57 10.25
C GLU A 53 2.20 -12.29 9.06
N ARG A 54 1.11 -11.55 9.30
CA ARG A 54 0.10 -11.19 8.28
C ARG A 54 0.42 -9.90 7.53
N GLY A 55 1.48 -9.18 7.93
CA GLY A 55 1.88 -7.92 7.32
C GLY A 55 2.17 -6.80 8.31
N CYS A 56 2.41 -5.61 7.77
CA CYS A 56 2.72 -4.40 8.52
C CYS A 56 1.64 -3.32 8.29
N PRO A 57 1.42 -2.43 9.27
CA PRO A 57 0.74 -1.16 9.04
C PRO A 57 1.62 -0.23 8.19
N TYR A 58 0.99 0.53 7.30
CA TYR A 58 1.61 1.62 6.57
C TYR A 58 0.73 2.86 6.68
N ALA A 59 1.30 3.99 7.08
CA ALA A 59 0.63 5.28 7.05
C ALA A 59 0.83 5.93 5.69
N ILE A 60 -0.18 6.69 5.25
CA ILE A 60 -0.16 7.51 4.05
C ILE A 60 -0.19 8.97 4.50
N PHE A 61 0.78 9.76 4.05
CA PHE A 61 0.82 11.20 4.28
C PHE A 61 0.88 11.94 2.95
N ASP A 62 0.09 13.01 2.87
CA ASP A 62 0.11 13.98 1.78
C ASP A 62 1.51 14.58 1.63
N GLY A 63 2.03 14.61 0.40
CA GLY A 63 3.40 15.04 0.15
C GLY A 63 3.63 16.53 0.34
N ALA A 64 2.58 17.35 0.17
CA ALA A 64 2.68 18.80 0.26
C ALA A 64 2.46 19.32 1.68
N SER A 65 1.47 18.75 2.39
CA SER A 65 0.99 19.22 3.69
C SER A 65 1.36 18.32 4.87
N PHE A 66 1.83 17.10 4.60
CA PHE A 66 2.07 16.05 5.62
C PHE A 66 0.82 15.66 6.43
N HIS A 67 -0.37 16.03 5.97
CA HIS A 67 -1.60 15.54 6.58
C HIS A 67 -1.75 14.03 6.34
N SER A 68 -2.23 13.33 7.36
CA SER A 68 -2.52 11.91 7.24
C SER A 68 -3.68 11.69 6.26
N LEU A 69 -3.42 10.90 5.22
CA LEU A 69 -4.42 10.41 4.27
C LEU A 69 -4.92 9.01 4.65
N GLY A 70 -4.52 8.47 5.80
CA GLY A 70 -5.01 7.19 6.34
C GLY A 70 -3.92 6.14 6.53
N THR A 71 -4.38 4.92 6.82
CA THR A 71 -3.51 3.78 7.13
C THR A 71 -4.02 2.55 6.37
N ILE A 72 -3.09 1.77 5.83
CA ILE A 72 -3.35 0.48 5.20
C ILE A 72 -2.58 -0.63 5.92
N PHE A 73 -2.96 -1.88 5.67
CA PHE A 73 -2.30 -3.05 6.26
C PHE A 73 -2.06 -4.14 5.22
N GLY A 74 -0.87 -4.72 5.19
CA GLY A 74 -0.52 -5.80 4.27
C GLY A 74 0.92 -6.27 4.38
N SER A 75 1.19 -7.47 3.89
CA SER A 75 2.54 -7.98 3.64
C SER A 75 3.03 -7.65 2.23
N VAL A 76 2.12 -7.51 1.27
CA VAL A 76 2.40 -7.05 -0.10
C VAL A 76 1.43 -5.93 -0.45
N ILE A 77 1.92 -4.90 -1.14
CA ILE A 77 1.14 -3.74 -1.55
C ILE A 77 1.34 -3.51 -3.05
N TYR A 78 0.24 -3.32 -3.76
CA TYR A 78 0.19 -2.96 -5.15
C TYR A 78 -0.48 -1.60 -5.30
N VAL A 79 0.15 -0.68 -6.00
CA VAL A 79 -0.44 0.61 -6.37
C VAL A 79 -0.80 0.55 -7.84
N ARG A 80 -2.05 0.84 -8.17
CA ARG A 80 -2.56 0.77 -9.54
C ARG A 80 -3.21 2.09 -9.92
N ALA A 81 -2.92 2.55 -11.13
CA ALA A 81 -3.76 3.57 -11.75
C ALA A 81 -5.18 3.01 -11.89
N ALA A 82 -6.17 3.72 -11.34
CA ALA A 82 -7.55 3.36 -11.59
C ALA A 82 -7.85 3.59 -13.07
N ARG A 83 -8.44 2.60 -13.74
CA ARG A 83 -8.74 2.71 -15.19
C ARG A 83 -9.86 3.73 -15.48
N SER A 84 -10.62 4.12 -14.46
CA SER A 84 -11.79 5.00 -14.57
C SER A 84 -11.90 6.03 -13.43
N GLU A 85 -10.97 6.03 -12.47
CA GLU A 85 -10.95 7.03 -11.39
C GLU A 85 -9.73 7.92 -11.55
N THR A 86 -9.84 9.14 -11.05
CA THR A 86 -8.75 10.13 -11.05
C THR A 86 -7.59 9.72 -10.13
N PHE A 87 -7.83 8.83 -9.16
CA PHE A 87 -6.90 8.52 -8.08
C PHE A 87 -6.39 7.08 -8.14
N ALA A 88 -5.20 6.84 -7.58
CA ALA A 88 -4.64 5.51 -7.50
C ALA A 88 -5.44 4.62 -6.53
N ILE A 89 -5.59 3.34 -6.90
CA ILE A 89 -6.12 2.29 -6.02
C ILE A 89 -4.94 1.57 -5.38
N ILE A 90 -5.06 1.30 -4.08
CA ILE A 90 -4.08 0.50 -3.36
C ILE A 90 -4.70 -0.85 -3.03
N ASN A 91 -4.00 -1.92 -3.39
CA ASN A 91 -4.39 -3.26 -3.03
C ASN A 91 -3.36 -3.89 -2.12
N THR A 92 -3.81 -4.51 -1.04
CA THR A 92 -2.93 -5.18 -0.09
C THR A 92 -3.28 -6.66 0.02
N PHE A 93 -2.26 -7.45 0.34
CA PHE A 93 -2.40 -8.85 0.68
C PHE A 93 -1.90 -9.11 2.09
N SER A 94 -2.64 -9.92 2.84
CA SER A 94 -2.25 -10.43 4.14
C SER A 94 -2.45 -11.94 4.17
N PRO A 95 -1.38 -12.75 4.25
CA PRO A 95 -1.54 -14.19 4.38
C PRO A 95 -2.28 -14.54 5.68
N ASN A 96 -3.12 -15.57 5.63
CA ASN A 96 -3.87 -16.08 6.79
C ASN A 96 -3.40 -17.47 7.22
N GLY A 97 -2.29 -17.95 6.63
CA GLY A 97 -1.81 -19.33 6.77
C GLY A 97 -2.37 -20.26 5.69
N GLY A 98 -1.62 -21.33 5.41
CA GLY A 98 -1.92 -22.29 4.34
C GLY A 98 -2.03 -21.61 2.97
N ASP A 99 -3.02 -22.04 2.18
CA ASP A 99 -3.30 -21.51 0.84
C ASP A 99 -4.35 -20.39 0.86
N SER A 100 -4.33 -19.49 1.86
CA SER A 100 -5.29 -18.41 1.97
C SER A 100 -4.69 -17.05 2.34
N ALA A 101 -5.33 -15.98 1.84
CA ALA A 101 -4.95 -14.60 2.12
C ALA A 101 -6.18 -13.69 2.13
N THR A 102 -6.11 -12.61 2.90
CA THR A 102 -7.03 -11.48 2.77
C THR A 102 -6.49 -10.52 1.73
N TYR A 103 -7.33 -10.17 0.76
CA TYR A 103 -7.08 -9.15 -0.24
C TYR A 103 -7.96 -7.94 0.06
N THR A 104 -7.35 -6.77 0.24
CA THR A 104 -8.08 -5.53 0.55
C THR A 104 -7.84 -4.48 -0.53
N THR A 105 -8.91 -3.83 -0.97
CA THR A 105 -8.87 -2.71 -1.91
C THR A 105 -9.13 -1.41 -1.15
N TYR A 106 -8.22 -0.47 -1.26
CA TYR A 106 -8.34 0.89 -0.72
C TYR A 106 -8.44 1.89 -1.86
N ALA A 107 -9.35 2.85 -1.73
CA ALA A 107 -9.51 3.94 -2.68
C ALA A 107 -9.58 5.29 -1.95
N TYR A 108 -9.11 6.33 -2.63
CA TYR A 108 -9.19 7.70 -2.13
C TYR A 108 -10.62 8.22 -2.22
N ASN A 109 -11.15 8.77 -1.13
CA ASN A 109 -12.50 9.31 -1.08
C ASN A 109 -12.55 10.85 -1.16
N HIS A 110 -11.53 11.48 -1.75
CA HIS A 110 -11.27 12.93 -1.74
C HIS A 110 -10.80 13.51 -0.40
N THR A 111 -10.58 12.68 0.62
CA THR A 111 -10.05 13.14 1.91
C THR A 111 -9.03 12.17 2.47
N ARG A 112 -9.26 10.86 2.31
CA ARG A 112 -8.38 9.81 2.80
C ARG A 112 -8.59 8.52 2.02
N TYR A 113 -7.59 7.65 2.10
CA TYR A 113 -7.70 6.26 1.69
C TYR A 113 -8.57 5.49 2.67
N VAL A 114 -9.58 4.80 2.13
CA VAL A 114 -10.50 3.94 2.90
C VAL A 114 -10.60 2.57 2.24
N ALA A 115 -10.73 1.52 3.06
CA ALA A 115 -11.03 0.20 2.55
C ALA A 115 -12.41 0.21 1.88
N ARG A 116 -12.46 -0.19 0.60
CA ARG A 116 -13.69 -0.33 -0.19
C ARG A 116 -14.17 -1.76 -0.22
N GLU A 117 -13.23 -2.70 -0.26
CA GLU A 117 -13.51 -4.13 -0.33
C GLU A 117 -12.44 -4.88 0.45
N SER A 118 -12.84 -5.93 1.15
CA SER A 118 -11.92 -6.87 1.80
C SER A 118 -12.50 -8.28 1.65
N VAL A 119 -11.77 -9.14 0.95
CA VAL A 119 -12.19 -10.50 0.63
C VAL A 119 -11.15 -11.50 1.06
N GLN A 120 -11.59 -12.64 1.58
CA GLN A 120 -10.71 -13.77 1.82
C GLN A 120 -10.66 -14.63 0.57
N LEU A 121 -9.44 -14.86 0.08
CA LEU A 121 -9.16 -15.68 -1.09
C LEU A 121 -8.43 -16.94 -0.66
N SER A 122 -8.72 -18.05 -1.33
CA SER A 122 -8.01 -19.31 -1.10
C SER A 122 -7.92 -20.14 -2.39
N GLY A 123 -7.00 -21.10 -2.41
CA GLY A 123 -6.86 -22.07 -3.50
C GLY A 123 -6.70 -21.42 -4.87
N ASP A 124 -7.53 -21.81 -5.85
CA ASP A 124 -7.47 -21.32 -7.22
C ASP A 124 -7.71 -19.81 -7.35
N ALA A 125 -8.57 -19.23 -6.52
CA ALA A 125 -8.85 -17.79 -6.57
C ALA A 125 -7.61 -16.97 -6.20
N LEU A 126 -6.86 -17.42 -5.18
CA LEU A 126 -5.61 -16.79 -4.78
C LEU A 126 -4.52 -16.96 -5.85
N ARG A 127 -4.42 -18.14 -6.46
CA ARG A 127 -3.47 -18.38 -7.57
C ARG A 127 -3.74 -17.48 -8.76
N ARG A 128 -4.98 -17.46 -9.26
CA ARG A 128 -5.36 -16.60 -10.40
C ARG A 128 -5.05 -15.14 -10.16
N LEU A 129 -5.39 -14.64 -8.97
CA LEU A 129 -5.09 -13.25 -8.65
C LEU A 129 -3.57 -13.00 -8.62
N ARG A 130 -2.76 -13.89 -8.03
CA ARG A 130 -1.30 -13.76 -8.09
C ARG A 130 -0.78 -13.74 -9.53
N ASP A 131 -1.31 -14.60 -10.38
CA ASP A 131 -0.92 -14.68 -11.79
C ASP A 131 -1.34 -13.42 -12.57
N GLU A 132 -2.53 -12.88 -12.33
CA GLU A 132 -2.99 -11.61 -12.91
C GLU A 132 -2.07 -10.45 -12.51
N LEU A 133 -1.66 -10.42 -11.24
CA LEU A 133 -0.79 -9.38 -10.71
C LEU A 133 0.65 -9.51 -11.17
N ALA A 134 1.16 -10.73 -11.35
CA ALA A 134 2.48 -10.99 -11.94
C ALA A 134 2.48 -10.74 -13.47
N GLY A 135 1.43 -11.15 -14.17
CA GLY A 135 1.27 -10.98 -15.61
C GLY A 135 1.13 -9.51 -16.02
N ALA A 136 0.53 -8.67 -15.16
CA ALA A 136 0.50 -7.23 -15.36
C ALA A 136 1.89 -6.56 -15.38
N GLN A 137 2.94 -7.27 -14.92
CA GLN A 137 4.33 -6.78 -14.88
C GLN A 137 5.13 -7.08 -16.15
N SER A 138 4.69 -8.03 -16.99
CA SER A 138 5.42 -8.44 -18.20
C SER A 138 5.10 -7.62 -19.45
N GLY A 139 4.19 -6.64 -19.36
CA GLY A 139 3.93 -5.68 -20.43
C GLY A 139 4.93 -4.54 -20.41
N ARG A 140 6.16 -4.78 -20.86
CA ARG A 140 7.14 -3.76 -21.26
C ARG A 140 7.24 -3.70 -22.77
#